data_AF-A0AAD7JSZ0-F1
#
_entry.id   AF-A0AAD7JSZ0-F1
#
_cell.length_a   1.000
_cell.length_b   1.000
_cell.length_c   1.000
_cell.angle_alpha   90.00
_cell.angle_beta   90.00
_cell.angle_gamma   90.00
#
_symmetry.space_group_name_H-M   'P 1'
#
loop_
_entity.id
_entity.type
_entity.pdbx_description
1 polymer ?
#
loop_
_entity_poly.entity_id
_entity_poly.type
_entity_poly.pdbx_seq_one_letter_code
_entity_poly.pdbx_strand_id
1 'polypeptide(L)'
;MLKALSLLLLVGTTRGEFTVLERRDSPPSGFSRVGPSPPDTVLNLRLALTQNNISGLHDTVYEVSAPGNSHRPESAMTNDGSGGHLWGRLFQHFYDKVVSEYLNAINATDASPFNISGRAVSDVSALAHSPYIFQGQTILSQAGTVFSATIFASMIALLNNERIAAGKSSLGFLNPLIYQNPNAFNDFANGQLKPGCDDSNAFNATVGWDPVTGFGSPSYAKLREICQKI
;
A
#
# COMPACT_ATOMS: atom_id res chain seq x y z
N MET A 1 50.14 15.18 -6.80
CA MET A 1 48.87 15.06 -6.06
C MET A 1 47.78 15.41 -7.07
N LEU A 2 46.78 14.61 -7.44
CA LEU A 2 46.15 13.40 -6.91
C LEU A 2 45.56 12.65 -8.13
N LYS A 3 45.67 11.32 -8.19
CA LYS A 3 45.07 10.48 -9.24
C LYS A 3 43.56 10.33 -8.96
N ALA A 4 42.70 10.68 -9.93
CA ALA A 4 41.29 10.35 -9.89
C ALA A 4 41.11 8.86 -10.28
N LEU A 5 40.67 8.05 -9.33
CA LEU A 5 40.35 6.64 -9.52
C LEU A 5 38.86 6.55 -9.89
N SER A 6 38.54 6.47 -11.18
CA SER A 6 37.17 6.16 -11.62
C SER A 6 36.92 4.67 -11.44
N LEU A 7 36.13 4.32 -10.43
CA LEU A 7 35.64 2.96 -10.19
C LEU A 7 34.45 2.71 -11.14
N LEU A 8 34.72 2.08 -12.28
CA LEU A 8 33.69 1.61 -13.19
C LEU A 8 33.15 0.27 -12.68
N LEU A 9 32.03 0.29 -11.94
CA LEU A 9 31.29 -0.92 -11.61
C LEU A 9 30.62 -1.45 -12.89
N LEU A 10 31.22 -2.44 -13.55
CA LEU A 10 30.51 -3.29 -14.50
C LEU A 10 29.55 -4.17 -13.68
N VAL A 11 28.29 -3.77 -13.58
CA VAL A 11 27.22 -4.68 -13.16
C VAL A 11 26.97 -5.61 -14.34
N GLY A 12 27.62 -6.78 -14.32
CA GLY A 12 27.26 -7.89 -15.18
C GLY A 12 25.83 -8.29 -14.85
N THR A 13 24.89 -8.06 -15.75
CA THR A 13 23.54 -8.61 -15.64
C THR A 13 23.64 -10.11 -15.86
N THR A 14 23.71 -10.88 -14.78
CA THR A 14 23.40 -12.32 -14.84
C THR A 14 21.92 -12.42 -15.18
N ARG A 15 21.61 -12.71 -16.45
CA ARG A 15 20.26 -13.17 -16.83
C ARG A 15 19.97 -14.40 -15.97
N GLY A 16 19.02 -14.29 -15.06
CA GLY A 16 18.54 -15.44 -14.30
C GLY A 16 18.17 -16.55 -15.28
N GLU A 17 18.62 -17.78 -15.00
CA GLU A 17 18.20 -18.94 -15.77
C GLU A 17 16.67 -19.03 -15.68
N PHE A 18 15.98 -18.82 -16.80
CA PHE A 18 14.55 -19.03 -16.86
C PHE A 18 14.28 -20.53 -16.82
N THR A 19 13.61 -21.01 -15.77
CA THR A 19 13.10 -22.38 -15.72
C THR A 19 11.76 -22.46 -16.44
N VAL A 20 11.61 -23.41 -17.36
CA VAL A 20 10.33 -23.69 -18.02
C VAL A 20 9.39 -24.30 -16.99
N LEU A 21 8.34 -23.57 -16.61
CA LEU A 21 7.31 -24.06 -15.68
C LEU A 21 6.36 -25.04 -16.37
N GLU A 22 5.94 -24.71 -17.59
CA GLU A 22 5.04 -25.55 -18.38
C GLU A 22 5.32 -25.33 -19.87
N ARG A 23 5.39 -26.41 -20.63
CA ARG A 23 5.52 -26.41 -22.09
C ARG A 23 4.56 -27.43 -22.66
N ARG A 24 3.92 -27.07 -23.76
CA ARG A 24 3.21 -28.04 -24.60
C ARG A 24 4.12 -28.47 -25.74
N ASP A 25 4.34 -29.77 -25.86
CA ASP A 25 5.15 -30.32 -26.96
C ASP A 25 4.36 -30.50 -28.25
N SER A 26 3.03 -30.34 -28.19
CA SER A 26 2.13 -30.42 -29.33
C SER A 26 1.09 -29.29 -29.34
N PRO A 27 0.65 -28.86 -30.54
CA PRO A 27 -0.48 -27.94 -30.68
C PRO A 27 -1.74 -28.47 -29.96
N PRO A 28 -2.56 -27.61 -29.34
CA PRO A 28 -3.84 -28.03 -28.78
C PRO A 28 -4.77 -28.63 -29.84
N SER A 29 -5.70 -29.48 -29.40
CA SER A 29 -6.73 -30.04 -30.29
C SER A 29 -7.47 -28.91 -31.03
N GLY A 30 -7.59 -29.03 -32.35
CA GLY A 30 -8.19 -28.01 -33.22
C GLY A 30 -7.22 -26.93 -33.75
N PHE A 31 -5.95 -26.94 -33.34
CA PHE A 31 -4.95 -26.00 -33.84
C PHE A 31 -4.01 -26.68 -34.84
N SER A 32 -3.77 -26.02 -35.97
CA SER A 32 -2.80 -26.44 -36.98
C SER A 32 -1.79 -25.33 -37.24
N ARG A 33 -0.55 -25.70 -37.59
CA ARG A 33 0.51 -24.72 -37.91
C ARG A 33 0.25 -24.15 -39.30
N VAL A 34 -0.25 -22.92 -39.36
CA VAL A 34 -0.59 -22.24 -40.63
C VAL A 34 0.54 -21.36 -41.17
N GLY A 35 1.50 -20.95 -40.33
CA GLY A 35 2.63 -20.11 -40.74
C GLY A 35 3.15 -19.24 -39.58
N PRO A 36 4.15 -18.37 -39.83
CA PRO A 36 4.56 -17.36 -38.87
C PRO A 36 3.43 -16.33 -38.65
N SER A 37 3.20 -15.93 -37.40
CA SER A 37 2.24 -14.88 -37.07
C SER A 37 2.75 -13.53 -37.61
N PRO A 38 1.88 -12.66 -38.15
CA PRO A 38 2.23 -11.29 -38.47
C PRO A 38 2.86 -10.57 -37.26
N PRO A 39 3.92 -9.76 -37.46
CA PRO A 39 4.68 -9.15 -36.36
C PRO A 39 3.87 -8.13 -35.54
N ASP A 40 2.73 -7.69 -36.06
CA ASP A 40 1.77 -6.77 -35.47
C ASP A 40 0.58 -7.47 -34.77
N THR A 41 0.58 -8.80 -34.72
CA THR A 41 -0.49 -9.56 -34.06
C THR A 41 -0.45 -9.36 -32.55
N VAL A 42 -1.49 -8.75 -31.98
CA VAL A 42 -1.64 -8.60 -30.53
C VAL A 42 -2.20 -9.89 -29.93
N LEU A 43 -1.39 -10.55 -29.09
CA LEU A 43 -1.84 -11.69 -28.29
C LEU A 43 -2.52 -11.20 -27.01
N ASN A 44 -3.85 -11.32 -26.95
CA ASN A 44 -4.60 -11.08 -25.72
C ASN A 44 -4.52 -12.32 -24.81
N LEU A 45 -3.51 -12.37 -23.94
CA LEU A 45 -3.33 -13.45 -22.97
C LEU A 45 -4.10 -13.14 -21.68
N ARG A 46 -4.90 -14.10 -21.21
CA ARG A 46 -5.50 -14.06 -19.87
C ARG A 46 -4.84 -15.13 -19.01
N LEU A 47 -3.89 -14.72 -18.18
CA LEU A 47 -3.25 -15.60 -17.21
C LEU A 47 -4.15 -15.68 -15.96
N ALA A 48 -4.81 -16.82 -15.76
CA ALA A 48 -5.50 -17.11 -14.52
C ALA A 48 -4.58 -17.97 -13.65
N LEU A 49 -3.92 -17.35 -12.67
CA LEU A 49 -3.23 -18.11 -11.62
C LEU A 49 -4.29 -18.68 -10.69
N THR A 50 -4.30 -20.01 -10.51
CA THR A 50 -5.09 -20.64 -9.44
C THR A 50 -4.56 -20.12 -8.10
N GLN A 51 -5.35 -19.30 -7.41
CA GLN A 51 -5.01 -18.81 -6.08
C GLN A 51 -5.09 -20.00 -5.10
N ASN A 52 -3.94 -20.62 -4.84
CA ASN A 52 -3.87 -21.94 -4.19
C ASN A 52 -4.19 -21.92 -2.68
N ASN A 53 -4.39 -20.74 -2.07
CA ASN A 53 -4.67 -20.63 -0.63
C ASN A 53 -5.41 -19.33 -0.25
N ILE A 54 -6.66 -19.19 -0.69
CA ILE A 54 -7.48 -18.02 -0.35
C ILE A 54 -7.79 -17.93 1.15
N SER A 55 -7.98 -19.08 1.81
CA SER A 55 -8.18 -19.12 3.27
C SER A 55 -6.98 -18.53 4.00
N GLY A 56 -5.76 -18.97 3.67
CA GLY A 56 -4.55 -18.44 4.29
C GLY A 56 -4.30 -16.97 3.98
N LEU A 57 -4.72 -16.49 2.80
CA LEU A 57 -4.69 -15.04 2.51
C LEU A 57 -5.66 -14.26 3.41
N HIS A 58 -6.89 -14.76 3.60
CA HIS A 58 -7.84 -14.17 4.54
C HIS A 58 -7.25 -14.15 5.95
N ASP A 59 -6.73 -15.28 6.43
CA ASP A 59 -6.14 -15.39 7.76
C ASP A 59 -4.99 -14.39 7.94
N THR A 60 -4.09 -14.30 6.95
CA THR A 60 -3.00 -13.32 6.95
C THR A 60 -3.53 -11.89 7.03
N VAL A 61 -4.57 -11.56 6.25
CA VAL A 61 -5.19 -10.22 6.25
C VAL A 61 -5.83 -9.90 7.60
N TYR A 62 -6.51 -10.85 8.24
CA TYR A 62 -7.03 -10.67 9.60
C TYR A 62 -5.89 -10.48 10.61
N GLU A 63 -4.80 -11.24 10.48
CA GLU A 63 -3.67 -11.20 11.39
C GLU A 63 -2.88 -9.89 11.33
N VAL A 64 -2.62 -9.37 10.13
CA VAL A 64 -1.91 -8.08 9.93
C VAL A 64 -2.79 -6.86 10.17
N SER A 65 -4.08 -7.05 10.43
CA SER A 65 -5.03 -5.98 10.73
C SER A 65 -5.50 -5.97 12.19
N ALA A 66 -5.06 -6.94 12.99
CA ALA A 66 -5.34 -7.04 14.41
C ALA A 66 -4.33 -6.20 15.22
N PRO A 67 -4.78 -5.18 15.98
CA PRO A 67 -3.87 -4.39 16.79
C PRO A 67 -3.17 -5.27 17.83
N GLY A 68 -1.86 -5.09 18.00
CA GLY A 68 -1.08 -5.80 19.01
C GLY A 68 -0.65 -7.23 18.64
N ASN A 69 -0.65 -7.60 17.35
CA ASN A 69 -0.05 -8.86 16.91
C ASN A 69 1.41 -8.98 17.38
N SER A 70 1.70 -10.00 18.20
CA SER A 70 3.03 -10.23 18.78
C SER A 70 4.11 -10.57 17.74
N HIS A 71 3.72 -11.04 16.55
CA HIS A 71 4.64 -11.29 15.44
C HIS A 71 4.99 -10.03 14.65
N ARG A 72 4.15 -8.99 14.70
CA ARG A 72 4.30 -7.74 13.94
C ARG A 72 3.74 -6.56 14.76
N PRO A 73 4.49 -6.05 15.75
CA PRO A 73 4.05 -4.89 16.51
C PRO A 73 3.87 -3.69 15.56
N GLU A 74 2.65 -3.16 15.51
CA GLU A 74 2.33 -2.01 14.67
C GLU A 74 2.81 -0.71 15.35
N SER A 75 3.57 0.08 14.60
CA SER A 75 4.00 1.42 15.01
C SER A 75 4.18 2.29 13.77
N ALA A 76 4.04 3.60 13.95
CA ALA A 76 4.32 4.55 12.88
C ALA A 76 5.79 4.42 12.44
N MET A 77 6.02 4.21 11.15
CA MET A 77 7.37 4.16 10.60
C MET A 77 7.97 5.57 10.60
N THR A 78 9.17 5.73 11.15
CA THR A 78 9.72 7.06 11.44
C THR A 78 10.81 7.51 10.46
N ASN A 79 11.15 6.78 9.38
CA ASN A 79 12.41 7.03 8.65
C ASN A 79 12.32 6.98 7.11
N ASP A 80 11.14 6.97 6.51
CA ASP A 80 11.01 6.81 5.05
C ASP A 80 10.91 8.13 4.26
N GLY A 81 10.81 9.27 4.94
CA GLY A 81 10.73 10.60 4.33
C GLY A 81 9.57 10.79 3.33
N SER A 82 8.64 9.83 3.24
CA SER A 82 7.61 9.79 2.19
C SER A 82 6.28 10.38 2.63
N GLY A 83 6.12 10.62 3.94
CA GLY A 83 5.02 11.39 4.51
C GLY A 83 5.19 12.88 4.23
N GLY A 84 4.84 13.33 3.03
CA GLY A 84 4.86 14.75 2.71
C GLY A 84 4.78 15.06 1.22
N HIS A 85 3.59 15.52 0.80
CA HIS A 85 3.31 16.31 -0.41
C HIS A 85 3.02 15.55 -1.72
N LEU A 86 1.74 15.59 -2.12
CA LEU A 86 1.33 15.50 -3.53
C LEU A 86 0.58 16.79 -3.92
N TRP A 87 1.04 17.43 -5.00
CA TRP A 87 0.49 18.66 -5.56
C TRP A 87 -0.80 18.34 -6.33
N GLY A 88 -1.96 18.73 -5.78
CA GLY A 88 -3.23 18.70 -6.50
C GLY A 88 -4.46 18.71 -5.61
N ARG A 89 -5.40 19.63 -5.85
CA ARG A 89 -6.73 19.63 -5.24
C ARG A 89 -7.62 18.66 -5.98
N LEU A 90 -8.06 17.58 -5.32
CA LEU A 90 -9.19 16.82 -5.82
C LEU A 90 -10.41 16.82 -4.89
N PHE A 91 -10.31 16.83 -3.57
CA PHE A 91 -11.52 16.90 -2.71
C PHE A 91 -11.18 17.52 -1.35
N GLN A 92 -11.58 18.77 -1.09
CA GLN A 92 -11.21 19.52 0.13
C GLN A 92 -12.08 19.13 1.35
N HIS A 93 -13.39 18.93 1.16
CA HIS A 93 -14.36 18.96 2.26
C HIS A 93 -14.21 17.89 3.35
N PHE A 94 -13.69 16.69 3.04
CA PHE A 94 -13.50 15.64 4.04
C PHE A 94 -12.34 15.95 5.00
N TYR A 95 -11.38 16.75 4.54
CA TYR A 95 -10.12 16.99 5.23
C TYR A 95 -10.21 18.15 6.21
N ASP A 96 -11.04 19.17 5.93
CA ASP A 96 -11.10 20.39 6.74
C ASP A 96 -11.37 20.11 8.23
N LYS A 97 -12.27 19.16 8.52
CA LYS A 97 -12.57 18.73 9.90
C LYS A 97 -11.35 18.09 10.56
N VAL A 98 -10.76 17.07 9.92
CA VAL A 98 -9.65 16.32 10.53
C VAL A 98 -8.36 17.13 10.62
N VAL A 99 -8.12 18.03 9.66
CA VAL A 99 -6.98 18.95 9.69
C VAL A 99 -7.14 19.96 10.83
N SER A 100 -8.36 20.48 11.04
CA SER A 100 -8.63 21.38 12.17
C SER A 100 -8.45 20.67 13.51
N GLU A 101 -8.93 19.42 13.63
CA GLU A 101 -8.76 18.60 14.83
C GLU A 101 -7.27 18.31 15.11
N TYR A 102 -6.48 18.01 14.07
CA TYR A 102 -5.04 17.82 14.19
C TYR A 102 -4.31 19.08 14.66
N LEU A 103 -4.56 20.23 14.02
CA LEU A 103 -3.92 21.50 14.37
C LEU A 103 -4.22 21.92 15.81
N ASN A 104 -5.44 21.64 16.28
CA ASN A 104 -5.81 21.83 17.69
C ASN A 104 -5.06 20.86 18.61
N ALA A 105 -4.93 19.59 18.23
CA ALA A 105 -4.24 18.57 19.04
C ALA A 105 -2.75 18.90 19.26
N ILE A 106 -2.08 19.50 18.28
CA ILE A 106 -0.67 19.90 18.39
C ILE A 106 -0.47 21.33 18.95
N ASN A 107 -1.54 22.03 19.33
CA ASN A 107 -1.51 23.44 19.74
C ASN A 107 -0.76 24.33 18.74
N ALA A 108 -1.02 24.16 17.44
CA ALA A 108 -0.32 24.92 16.40
C ALA A 108 -0.61 26.43 16.53
N THR A 109 0.37 27.20 16.99
CA THR A 109 0.29 28.67 17.08
C THR A 109 0.68 29.37 15.78
N ASP A 110 1.44 28.69 14.92
CA ASP A 110 1.81 29.16 13.60
C ASP A 110 1.82 27.97 12.62
N ALA A 111 0.93 28.01 11.63
CA ALA A 111 0.87 27.02 10.56
C ALA A 111 1.79 27.38 9.37
N SER A 112 2.56 28.47 9.45
CA SER A 112 3.48 28.93 8.40
C SER A 112 4.44 27.87 7.84
N PRO A 113 4.92 26.83 8.57
CA PRO A 113 5.75 25.81 7.95
C PRO A 113 4.98 24.89 6.98
N PHE A 114 3.64 24.90 6.96
CA PHE A 114 2.83 24.00 6.15
C PHE A 114 1.69 24.70 5.41
N ASN A 115 1.37 24.23 4.20
CA ASN A 115 0.21 24.73 3.46
C ASN A 115 -1.08 24.06 3.95
N ILE A 116 -1.78 24.69 4.89
CA ILE A 116 -3.06 24.21 5.46
C ILE A 116 -4.25 24.31 4.49
N SER A 117 -4.10 25.02 3.37
CA SER A 117 -5.13 25.08 2.33
C SER A 117 -5.04 23.92 1.34
N GLY A 118 -3.99 23.09 1.44
CA GLY A 118 -3.77 21.92 0.60
C GLY A 118 -4.48 20.66 1.12
N ARG A 119 -4.53 19.62 0.29
CA ARG A 119 -4.97 18.29 0.72
C ARG A 119 -3.91 17.67 1.62
N ALA A 120 -4.28 17.35 2.85
CA ALA A 120 -3.39 16.68 3.78
C ALA A 120 -3.28 15.19 3.45
N VAL A 121 -2.11 14.59 3.65
CA VAL A 121 -1.79 13.18 3.41
C VAL A 121 -1.23 12.59 4.70
N SER A 122 -1.40 11.30 5.00
CA SER A 122 -2.10 10.24 4.26
C SER A 122 -3.57 10.06 4.71
N ASP A 123 -4.36 9.21 4.04
CA ASP A 123 -5.72 8.86 4.51
C ASP A 123 -5.72 7.67 5.48
N VAL A 124 -4.89 6.67 5.18
CA VAL A 124 -4.72 5.41 5.92
C VAL A 124 -3.25 5.03 5.89
N SER A 125 -2.84 4.13 6.78
CA SER A 125 -1.51 3.53 6.77
C SER A 125 -1.61 2.01 6.88
N ALA A 126 -0.53 1.30 6.57
CA ALA A 126 -0.41 -0.14 6.76
C ALA A 126 1.08 -0.50 6.86
N LEU A 127 1.39 -1.75 7.21
CA LEU A 127 2.77 -2.21 7.39
C LEU A 127 3.67 -1.85 6.18
N ALA A 128 4.76 -1.14 6.46
CA ALA A 128 5.72 -0.66 5.47
C ALA A 128 7.15 -1.14 5.71
N HIS A 129 7.44 -1.78 6.85
CA HIS A 129 8.79 -2.23 7.23
C HIS A 129 8.85 -3.74 7.41
N SER A 130 9.95 -4.34 6.94
CA SER A 130 10.22 -5.79 6.97
C SER A 130 9.20 -6.74 6.31
N PRO A 131 8.55 -6.42 5.17
CA PRO A 131 8.00 -7.47 4.33
C PRO A 131 9.13 -8.34 3.76
N TYR A 132 8.90 -9.66 3.81
CA TYR A 132 9.76 -10.63 3.13
C TYR A 132 9.34 -10.73 1.67
N ILE A 133 10.27 -10.44 0.77
CA ILE A 133 10.11 -10.75 -0.66
C ILE A 133 11.02 -11.92 -1.02
N PHE A 134 10.53 -12.79 -1.90
CA PHE A 134 11.31 -13.89 -2.46
C PHE A 134 11.80 -13.46 -3.85
N GLN A 135 13.12 -13.31 -4.00
CA GLN A 135 13.74 -13.00 -5.28
C GLN A 135 14.70 -14.13 -5.66
N GLY A 136 14.28 -14.98 -6.60
CA GLY A 136 14.96 -16.25 -6.86
C GLY A 136 14.86 -17.17 -5.64
N GLN A 137 16.00 -17.63 -5.13
CA GLN A 137 16.09 -18.45 -3.91
C GLN A 137 16.40 -17.62 -2.64
N THR A 138 16.41 -16.29 -2.75
CA THR A 138 16.78 -15.40 -1.64
C THR A 138 15.57 -14.75 -1.01
N ILE A 139 15.53 -14.73 0.32
CA ILE A 139 14.58 -13.94 1.09
C ILE A 139 15.21 -12.58 1.38
N LEU A 140 14.57 -11.51 0.92
CA LEU A 140 15.00 -10.14 1.19
C LEU A 140 13.99 -9.46 2.11
N SER A 141 14.50 -8.75 3.12
CA SER A 141 13.71 -7.80 3.89
C SER A 141 13.76 -6.45 3.18
N GLN A 142 12.61 -5.88 2.87
CA GLN A 142 12.50 -4.56 2.25
C GLN A 142 11.77 -3.57 3.17
N ALA A 143 11.67 -2.31 2.76
CA ALA A 143 10.81 -1.32 3.38
C ALA A 143 10.26 -0.35 2.32
N GLY A 144 9.09 0.25 2.58
CA GLY A 144 8.49 1.28 1.74
C GLY A 144 6.97 1.25 1.72
N THR A 145 6.36 2.41 1.49
CA THR A 145 4.90 2.60 1.41
C THR A 145 4.23 1.84 0.26
N VAL A 146 5.00 1.37 -0.73
CA VAL A 146 4.52 0.46 -1.79
C VAL A 146 3.92 -0.82 -1.22
N PHE A 147 4.46 -1.32 -0.11
CA PHE A 147 3.95 -2.50 0.58
C PHE A 147 2.63 -2.19 1.28
N SER A 148 2.54 -1.05 1.95
CA SER A 148 1.29 -0.56 2.56
C SER A 148 0.17 -0.43 1.54
N ALA A 149 0.44 0.19 0.38
CA ALA A 149 -0.52 0.34 -0.70
C ALA A 149 -1.00 -1.02 -1.22
N THR A 150 -0.09 -1.98 -1.35
CA THR A 150 -0.40 -3.35 -1.81
C THR A 150 -1.25 -4.12 -0.80
N ILE A 151 -0.93 -4.01 0.50
CA ILE A 151 -1.72 -4.59 1.59
C ILE A 151 -3.15 -4.03 1.56
N PHE A 152 -3.29 -2.70 1.54
CA PHE A 152 -4.60 -2.06 1.52
C PHE A 152 -5.40 -2.42 0.25
N ALA A 153 -4.77 -2.39 -0.92
CA ALA A 153 -5.43 -2.79 -2.17
C ALA A 153 -5.92 -4.24 -2.12
N SER A 154 -5.14 -5.15 -1.54
CA SER A 154 -5.51 -6.56 -1.38
C SER A 154 -6.73 -6.70 -0.46
N MET A 155 -6.78 -5.97 0.65
CA MET A 155 -7.94 -5.95 1.54
C MET A 155 -9.21 -5.48 0.82
N ILE A 156 -9.12 -4.38 0.07
CA ILE A 156 -10.25 -3.85 -0.70
C ILE A 156 -10.70 -4.83 -1.79
N ALA A 157 -9.77 -5.55 -2.42
CA ALA A 157 -10.12 -6.58 -3.40
C ALA A 157 -10.91 -7.73 -2.76
N LEU A 158 -10.52 -8.19 -1.57
CA LEU A 158 -11.25 -9.21 -0.83
C LEU A 158 -12.66 -8.72 -0.41
N LEU A 159 -12.77 -7.50 0.10
CA LEU A 159 -14.05 -6.89 0.44
C LEU A 159 -14.98 -6.76 -0.77
N ASN A 160 -14.43 -6.36 -1.92
CA ASN A 160 -15.19 -6.29 -3.17
C ASN A 160 -15.63 -7.68 -3.64
N ASN A 161 -14.78 -8.69 -3.51
CA ASN A 161 -15.13 -10.08 -3.84
C ASN A 161 -16.31 -10.56 -2.98
N GLU A 162 -16.28 -10.31 -1.67
CA GLU A 162 -17.39 -10.64 -0.77
C GLU A 162 -18.67 -9.88 -1.10
N ARG A 163 -18.57 -8.57 -1.43
CA ARG A 163 -19.72 -7.76 -1.85
C ARG A 163 -20.35 -8.29 -3.14
N ILE A 164 -19.54 -8.60 -4.15
CA ILE A 164 -20.01 -9.12 -5.44
C ILE A 164 -20.67 -10.50 -5.25
N ALA A 165 -20.09 -11.37 -4.42
CA ALA A 165 -20.70 -12.66 -4.08
C ALA A 165 -22.06 -12.49 -3.38
N ALA A 166 -22.27 -11.41 -2.63
CA ALA A 166 -23.55 -11.02 -2.04
C ALA A 166 -24.47 -10.22 -2.98
N GLY A 167 -24.14 -10.12 -4.28
CA GLY A 167 -24.95 -9.39 -5.27
C GLY A 167 -24.85 -7.86 -5.19
N LYS A 168 -23.83 -7.32 -4.51
CA LYS A 168 -23.60 -5.88 -4.34
C LYS A 168 -22.54 -5.34 -5.29
N SER A 169 -22.58 -4.03 -5.54
CA SER A 169 -21.55 -3.31 -6.32
C SER A 169 -20.22 -3.20 -5.58
N SER A 170 -19.11 -3.01 -6.30
CA SER A 170 -17.81 -2.71 -5.69
C SER A 170 -17.82 -1.35 -4.97
N LEU A 171 -16.86 -1.15 -4.05
CA LEU A 171 -16.79 0.02 -3.16
C LEU A 171 -16.44 1.34 -3.87
N GLY A 172 -15.79 1.29 -5.04
CA GLY A 172 -15.43 2.49 -5.80
C GLY A 172 -14.49 3.44 -5.04
N PHE A 173 -14.82 4.74 -5.03
CA PHE A 173 -14.04 5.77 -4.35
C PHE A 173 -14.18 5.67 -2.83
N LEU A 174 -13.08 5.35 -2.14
CA LEU A 174 -13.10 4.92 -0.74
C LEU A 174 -13.12 6.07 0.28
N ASN A 175 -12.61 7.26 -0.05
CA ASN A 175 -12.43 8.32 0.94
C ASN A 175 -13.71 8.67 1.71
N PRO A 176 -14.90 8.80 1.09
CA PRO A 176 -16.12 9.05 1.86
C PRO A 176 -16.40 7.96 2.91
N LEU A 177 -16.18 6.68 2.57
CA LEU A 177 -16.35 5.56 3.50
C LEU A 177 -15.32 5.62 4.62
N ILE A 178 -14.06 5.88 4.30
CA ILE A 178 -12.95 5.96 5.27
C ILE A 178 -13.24 7.06 6.30
N TYR A 179 -13.53 8.28 5.84
CA TYR A 179 -13.69 9.45 6.68
C TYR A 179 -14.97 9.42 7.53
N GLN A 180 -15.99 8.65 7.11
CA GLN A 180 -17.21 8.42 7.91
C GLN A 180 -17.03 7.32 8.96
N ASN A 181 -15.98 6.50 8.86
CA ASN A 181 -15.80 5.33 9.71
C ASN A 181 -14.38 5.26 10.34
N PRO A 182 -13.95 6.29 11.09
CA PRO A 182 -12.61 6.30 11.71
C PRO A 182 -12.39 5.11 12.66
N ASN A 183 -13.45 4.61 13.30
CA ASN A 183 -13.39 3.46 14.20
C ASN A 183 -13.03 2.14 13.50
N ALA A 184 -13.08 2.10 12.16
CA ALA A 184 -12.68 0.95 11.36
C ALA A 184 -11.16 0.79 11.22
N PHE A 185 -10.39 1.73 11.77
CA PHE A 185 -8.93 1.75 11.73
C PHE A 185 -8.35 1.62 13.14
N ASN A 186 -7.12 1.16 13.23
CA ASN A 186 -6.34 1.14 14.47
C ASN A 186 -5.44 2.37 14.48
N ASP A 187 -5.73 3.28 15.40
CA ASP A 187 -5.07 4.58 15.53
C ASP A 187 -3.67 4.46 16.14
N PHE A 188 -2.69 5.13 15.52
CA PHE A 188 -1.30 5.18 15.97
C PHE A 188 -1.01 6.51 16.65
N ALA A 189 -1.52 6.71 17.86
CA ALA A 189 -1.41 7.98 18.59
C ALA A 189 0.00 8.39 19.05
N ASN A 190 1.06 7.66 18.66
CA ASN A 190 2.45 7.95 19.03
C ASN A 190 3.39 7.69 17.85
N GLY A 191 4.34 8.61 17.65
CA GLY A 191 5.33 8.53 16.59
C GLY A 191 5.59 9.90 15.98
N GLN A 192 6.74 10.05 15.35
CA GLN A 192 7.09 11.26 14.61
C GLN A 192 7.72 10.83 13.30
N LEU A 193 7.30 11.43 12.19
CA LEU A 193 8.05 11.30 10.95
C LEU A 193 9.43 11.90 11.19
N LYS A 194 10.53 11.17 10.97
CA LYS A 194 11.84 11.80 10.88
C LYS A 194 12.08 12.13 9.42
N PRO A 195 12.12 13.42 9.04
CA PRO A 195 12.49 13.80 7.69
C PRO A 195 13.92 13.33 7.43
N GLY A 196 14.22 12.92 6.20
CA GLY A 196 15.61 12.71 5.77
C GLY A 196 16.40 14.02 5.65
N CYS A 197 15.73 15.17 5.78
CA CYS A 197 16.28 16.51 5.63
C CYS A 197 15.72 17.41 6.75
N ASP A 198 16.59 17.82 7.68
CA ASP A 198 16.46 18.95 8.61
C ASP A 198 15.34 18.83 9.68
N ASP A 199 15.78 18.66 10.94
CA ASP A 199 15.03 17.99 12.01
C ASP A 199 14.06 18.84 12.84
N SER A 200 13.59 20.00 12.36
CA SER A 200 12.87 20.95 13.25
C SER A 200 11.34 21.02 13.08
N ASN A 201 10.75 20.56 11.97
CA ASN A 201 9.33 20.77 11.67
C ASN A 201 8.64 19.50 11.13
N ALA A 202 8.87 18.35 11.75
CA ALA A 202 8.25 17.11 11.29
C ALA A 202 6.88 16.86 11.94
N PHE A 203 5.95 16.30 11.16
CA PHE A 203 4.63 15.94 11.67
C PHE A 203 4.72 14.83 12.73
N ASN A 204 3.92 14.99 13.77
CA ASN A 204 3.73 14.00 14.83
C ASN A 204 2.41 13.26 14.63
N ALA A 205 2.41 11.99 14.99
CA ALA A 205 1.19 11.20 15.09
C ALA A 205 0.41 11.61 16.35
N THR A 206 -0.91 11.62 16.27
CA THR A 206 -1.81 12.07 17.36
C THR A 206 -3.05 11.19 17.38
N VAL A 207 -3.83 11.25 18.47
CA VAL A 207 -5.13 10.56 18.51
C VAL A 207 -6.03 11.08 17.38
N GLY A 208 -6.60 10.15 16.61
CA GLY A 208 -7.50 10.42 15.49
C GLY A 208 -6.77 10.39 14.15
N TRP A 209 -7.14 11.30 13.25
CA TRP A 209 -6.43 11.44 11.99
C TRP A 209 -5.20 12.32 12.18
N ASP A 210 -4.08 11.93 11.59
CA ASP A 210 -2.87 12.73 11.56
C ASP A 210 -2.16 12.64 10.20
N PRO A 211 -1.29 13.60 9.85
CA PRO A 211 -0.55 13.61 8.59
C PRO A 211 0.64 12.63 8.55
N VAL A 212 0.77 11.74 9.54
CA VAL A 212 1.79 10.69 9.58
C VAL A 212 1.20 9.36 9.12
N THR A 213 0.04 9.00 9.66
CA THR A 213 -0.59 7.68 9.53
C THR A 213 -2.02 7.71 9.00
N GLY A 214 -2.60 8.90 8.78
CA GLY A 214 -4.02 9.05 8.45
C GLY A 214 -4.88 8.61 9.63
N PHE A 215 -5.92 7.82 9.38
CA PHE A 215 -6.69 7.16 10.46
C PHE A 215 -6.00 5.91 11.05
N GLY A 216 -4.80 5.56 10.57
CA GLY A 216 -4.07 4.38 11.03
C GLY A 216 -4.31 3.12 10.18
N SER A 217 -4.06 1.93 10.76
CA SER A 217 -4.12 0.66 10.02
C SER A 217 -5.56 0.16 9.83
N PRO A 218 -5.97 -0.27 8.63
CA PRO A 218 -7.32 -0.76 8.39
C PRO A 218 -7.58 -2.06 9.15
N SER A 219 -8.70 -2.15 9.89
CA SER A 219 -9.17 -3.40 10.45
C SER A 219 -10.06 -4.14 9.45
N TYR A 220 -9.64 -5.30 8.95
CA TYR A 220 -10.43 -6.04 7.96
C TYR A 220 -11.82 -6.39 8.51
N ALA A 221 -11.87 -6.89 9.75
CA ALA A 221 -13.13 -7.29 10.40
C ALA A 221 -14.13 -6.12 10.47
N LYS A 222 -13.70 -4.95 10.93
CA LYS A 222 -14.57 -3.77 11.06
C LYS A 222 -15.00 -3.24 9.68
N LEU A 223 -14.07 -3.15 8.73
CA LEU A 223 -14.37 -2.72 7.37
C LEU A 223 -15.35 -3.67 6.68
N ARG A 224 -15.19 -4.99 6.87
CA ARG A 224 -16.10 -6.00 6.37
C ARG A 224 -17.52 -5.78 6.87
N GLU A 225 -17.71 -5.57 8.18
CA GLU A 225 -19.04 -5.31 8.73
C GLU A 225 -19.70 -4.04 8.14
N ILE A 226 -18.94 -2.96 7.97
CA ILE A 226 -19.43 -1.72 7.36
C ILE A 226 -19.78 -1.96 5.89
N CYS A 227 -18.88 -2.58 5.15
CA CYS A 227 -19.03 -2.87 3.73
C CYS A 227 -20.20 -3.83 3.46
N GLN A 228 -20.60 -4.67 4.42
CA GLN A 228 -21.78 -5.53 4.25
C GLN A 228 -23.10 -4.82 4.58
N LYS A 229 -23.09 -3.60 5.10
CA LYS A 229 -24.31 -2.81 5.38
C LYS A 229 -24.66 -1.81 4.27
N ILE A 230 -23.67 -1.39 3.49
CA ILE A 230 -23.83 -0.48 2.34
C ILE A 230 -23.94 -1.21 1.01
#